data_AF-A0AAW2TUP7-F1
#
_entry.id   AF-A0AAW2TUP7-F1
#
_cell.length_a   1.000
_cell.length_b   1.000
_cell.length_c   1.000
_cell.angle_alpha   90.00
_cell.angle_beta   90.00
_cell.angle_gamma   90.00
#
_symmetry.space_group_name_H-M   'P 1'
#
loop_
_entity.id
_entity.type
_entity.pdbx_description
1 polymer ?
#
loop_
_entity_poly.entity_id
_entity_poly.type
_entity_poly.pdbx_seq_one_letter_code
_entity_poly.pdbx_strand_id
1 'polypeptide(L)'
;MWERAKHTNNLSICVFLCFLSGNPCLSIGGDTLSRGQSLSGTQTLISKDGIFELGFFTPGSNSSQNTYLGIWYKDFPERTAVWVANRETPLGQGSALEIAQNGNLVLMSRDSDAVWSTNLMSTLPDSVEAVILDSGNLVLRDELNPSTVFWQSFDHPTDTWLPGASLGLDKITGRTQRLVSWKNADDPSPGMFSVEMSQDQAFEFFLQWNMSTTYWRSGAWNGAVFGSVPEISYLTSFSFFSSENSTYYTYTVLNRAVLSMFVINALGNFEQLTSLRSHHSWSSTYILPKNQSDIFAFCGAFGVFAGSTSNPCTCLHGFAQTRPNDWSVGCSRTTLVQCGNSNSTEGKKYGFMEVADTTLPANPTAHPAQNSRGCELACRQSCSCTAYAFNGSACSVWEGDLFDIRNVSSNQDNKRRLYVKLANSDLPVDKGGC
;
A
#
# COMPACT_ATOMS: atom_id res chain seq x y z
N MET A 1 -89.83 14.16 -21.81
CA MET A 1 -90.09 13.45 -20.54
C MET A 1 -88.78 12.77 -20.15
N TRP A 2 -88.34 13.03 -18.92
CA TRP A 2 -87.17 12.51 -18.20
C TRP A 2 -85.82 13.23 -18.37
N GLU A 3 -85.33 13.58 -17.18
CA GLU A 3 -84.25 14.47 -16.76
C GLU A 3 -82.84 13.92 -17.08
N ARG A 4 -81.87 14.82 -17.24
CA ARG A 4 -80.44 14.49 -17.07
C ARG A 4 -79.93 15.06 -15.76
N ALA A 5 -79.43 14.16 -14.93
CA ALA A 5 -78.77 14.43 -13.66
C ALA A 5 -77.37 15.04 -13.85
N LYS A 6 -76.99 15.81 -12.84
CA LYS A 6 -75.71 16.50 -12.64
C LYS A 6 -74.54 15.51 -12.49
N HIS A 7 -73.38 15.87 -13.03
CA HIS A 7 -72.09 15.42 -12.51
C HIS A 7 -71.14 16.60 -12.33
N THR A 8 -70.74 16.81 -11.08
CA THR A 8 -69.70 17.73 -10.60
C THR A 8 -68.37 17.00 -10.43
N ASN A 9 -67.30 17.66 -10.87
CA ASN A 9 -65.89 17.67 -10.43
C ASN A 9 -65.25 16.41 -9.82
N ASN A 10 -64.13 15.99 -10.41
CA ASN A 10 -62.83 15.92 -9.72
C ASN A 10 -61.70 15.69 -10.75
N LEU A 11 -60.89 16.72 -10.99
CA LEU A 11 -59.66 16.65 -11.77
C LEU A 11 -58.51 16.39 -10.78
N SER A 12 -58.04 15.15 -10.70
CA SER A 12 -56.93 14.78 -9.82
C SER A 12 -55.60 15.18 -10.47
N ILE A 13 -54.95 16.20 -9.92
CA ILE A 13 -53.60 16.64 -10.29
C ILE A 13 -52.60 15.72 -9.56
N CYS A 14 -51.95 14.82 -10.28
CA CYS A 14 -50.79 14.09 -9.76
C CYS A 14 -49.56 15.00 -9.83
N VAL A 15 -49.19 15.59 -8.68
CA VAL A 15 -47.89 16.25 -8.52
C VAL A 15 -46.85 15.16 -8.27
N PHE A 16 -46.01 14.88 -9.27
CA PHE A 16 -44.82 14.04 -9.11
C PHE A 16 -43.77 14.86 -8.34
N LEU A 17 -43.72 14.69 -7.02
CA LEU A 17 -42.61 15.13 -6.19
C LEU A 17 -41.43 14.19 -6.46
N CYS A 18 -40.56 14.56 -7.41
CA CYS A 18 -39.21 14.00 -7.48
C CYS A 18 -38.47 14.38 -6.21
N PHE A 19 -38.42 13.46 -5.24
CA PHE A 19 -37.44 13.52 -4.16
C PHE A 19 -36.04 13.37 -4.77
N LEU A 20 -35.42 14.50 -5.09
CA LEU A 20 -33.98 14.60 -5.28
C LEU A 20 -33.32 14.35 -3.92
N SER A 21 -33.17 13.08 -3.54
CA SER A 21 -32.22 12.67 -2.49
C SER A 21 -30.81 12.65 -3.10
N GLY A 22 -30.34 13.82 -3.50
CA GLY A 22 -28.93 14.06 -3.78
C GLY A 22 -28.52 15.18 -2.85
N ASN A 23 -27.67 14.88 -1.86
CA ASN A 23 -26.97 15.95 -1.15
C ASN A 23 -26.28 16.80 -2.22
N PRO A 24 -26.59 18.09 -2.37
CA PRO A 24 -25.88 18.92 -3.31
C PRO A 24 -24.41 18.94 -2.87
N CYS A 25 -23.53 18.41 -3.71
CA CYS A 25 -22.10 18.60 -3.55
C CYS A 25 -21.87 20.11 -3.71
N LEU A 26 -21.70 20.82 -2.60
CA LEU A 26 -21.30 22.21 -2.60
C LEU A 26 -19.82 22.25 -3.01
N SER A 27 -19.58 22.24 -4.33
CA SER A 27 -18.25 22.47 -4.89
C SER A 27 -17.92 23.95 -4.76
N ILE A 28 -16.79 24.25 -4.10
CA ILE A 28 -16.06 25.48 -4.39
C ILE A 28 -15.46 25.21 -5.77
N GLY A 29 -16.15 25.62 -6.84
CA GLY A 29 -15.86 25.21 -8.22
C GLY A 29 -14.55 25.76 -8.82
N GLY A 30 -13.52 25.95 -8.00
CA GLY A 30 -12.19 26.40 -8.39
C GLY A 30 -11.12 25.35 -8.13
N ASP A 31 -9.96 25.56 -8.74
CA ASP A 31 -8.73 24.81 -8.55
C ASP A 31 -7.90 25.35 -7.37
N THR A 32 -8.34 26.44 -6.74
CA THR A 32 -7.56 27.23 -5.78
C THR A 32 -8.23 27.34 -4.41
N LEU A 33 -7.42 27.27 -3.36
CA LEU A 33 -7.74 27.65 -1.98
C LEU A 33 -6.83 28.81 -1.55
N SER A 34 -7.41 29.97 -1.30
CA SER A 34 -6.70 31.17 -0.84
C SER A 34 -6.73 31.30 0.69
N ARG A 35 -5.85 32.15 1.25
CA ARG A 35 -5.85 32.44 2.69
C ARG A 35 -7.21 33.00 3.14
N GLY A 36 -7.69 32.53 4.30
CA GLY A 36 -9.01 32.88 4.85
C GLY A 36 -10.16 32.04 4.29
N GLN A 37 -9.89 31.15 3.33
CA GLN A 37 -10.81 30.10 2.91
C GLN A 37 -10.45 28.77 3.57
N SER A 38 -11.42 27.88 3.65
CA SER A 38 -11.25 26.52 4.15
C SER A 38 -12.01 25.54 3.27
N LEU A 39 -11.44 24.35 3.06
CA LEU A 39 -12.12 23.21 2.46
C LEU A 39 -12.57 22.26 3.59
N SER A 40 -13.84 21.90 3.65
CA SER A 40 -14.38 21.03 4.70
C SER A 40 -15.52 20.14 4.21
N GLY A 41 -15.77 19.04 4.92
CA GLY A 41 -16.90 18.14 4.64
C GLY A 41 -16.88 17.61 3.20
N THR A 42 -17.92 17.93 2.43
CA THR A 42 -18.07 17.48 1.03
C THR A 42 -17.51 18.46 0.01
N GLN A 43 -16.90 19.56 0.43
CA GLN A 43 -16.30 20.51 -0.50
C GLN A 43 -15.05 19.90 -1.15
N THR A 44 -14.85 20.21 -2.43
CA THR A 44 -13.68 19.76 -3.19
C THR A 44 -13.08 20.91 -4.01
N LEU A 45 -11.79 20.80 -4.32
CA LEU A 45 -11.13 21.58 -5.37
C LEU A 45 -11.01 20.71 -6.61
N ILE A 46 -11.26 21.29 -7.78
CA ILE A 46 -11.23 20.57 -9.06
C ILE A 46 -10.17 21.22 -9.94
N SER A 47 -9.26 20.41 -10.49
CA SER A 47 -8.23 20.91 -11.41
C SER A 47 -8.88 21.59 -12.62
N LYS A 48 -8.17 22.53 -13.24
CA LYS A 48 -8.73 23.42 -14.27
C LYS A 48 -9.44 22.70 -15.42
N ASP A 49 -8.88 21.60 -15.92
CA ASP A 49 -9.48 20.78 -16.99
C ASP A 49 -10.39 19.66 -16.44
N GLY A 50 -10.63 19.63 -15.14
CA GLY A 50 -11.51 18.67 -14.47
C GLY A 50 -10.94 17.26 -14.35
N ILE A 51 -9.63 17.08 -14.49
CA ILE A 51 -8.98 15.76 -14.49
C ILE A 51 -8.86 15.21 -13.07
N PHE A 52 -8.42 16.05 -12.14
CA PHE A 52 -8.18 15.67 -10.75
C PHE A 52 -9.10 16.43 -9.80
N GLU A 53 -9.41 15.81 -8.68
CA GLU A 53 -10.21 16.37 -7.60
C GLU A 53 -9.50 16.14 -6.27
N LEU A 54 -9.43 17.18 -5.44
CA LEU A 54 -8.91 17.15 -4.07
C LEU A 54 -10.09 17.29 -3.09
N GLY A 55 -10.14 16.42 -2.08
CA GLY A 55 -11.13 16.54 -1.02
C GLY A 55 -11.04 15.47 0.06
N PHE A 56 -12.04 15.47 0.94
CA PHE A 56 -12.14 14.47 2.00
C PHE A 56 -12.81 13.18 1.51
N PHE A 57 -12.31 12.03 1.97
CA PHE A 57 -12.86 10.72 1.66
C PHE A 57 -12.66 9.71 2.80
N THR A 58 -13.45 8.64 2.78
CA THR A 58 -13.33 7.49 3.67
C THR A 58 -13.10 6.25 2.79
N PRO A 59 -11.93 5.58 2.88
CA PRO A 59 -11.68 4.34 2.16
C PRO A 59 -12.55 3.19 2.69
N GLY A 60 -12.93 2.28 1.81
CA GLY A 60 -13.70 1.09 2.16
C GLY A 60 -15.18 1.31 2.47
N SER A 61 -15.90 0.21 2.67
CA SER A 61 -17.34 0.19 2.99
C SER A 61 -17.64 -0.08 4.47
N ASN A 62 -16.63 -0.37 5.29
CA ASN A 62 -16.79 -0.79 6.68
C ASN A 62 -16.34 0.27 7.70
N SER A 63 -17.32 0.99 8.27
CA SER A 63 -17.47 1.53 9.64
C SER A 63 -16.35 2.25 10.40
N SER A 64 -15.07 2.25 10.00
CA SER A 64 -14.10 3.17 10.58
C SER A 64 -14.44 4.56 10.05
N GLN A 65 -14.84 5.48 10.92
CA GLN A 65 -15.12 6.89 10.57
C GLN A 65 -13.85 7.66 10.19
N ASN A 66 -12.83 6.97 9.71
CA ASN A 66 -11.51 7.50 9.42
C ASN A 66 -11.61 8.30 8.13
N THR A 67 -11.52 9.62 8.27
CA THR A 67 -11.54 10.54 7.14
C THR A 67 -10.12 10.92 6.75
N TYR A 68 -9.86 11.03 5.45
CA TYR A 68 -8.57 11.45 4.91
C TYR A 68 -8.77 12.54 3.86
N LEU A 69 -7.78 13.41 3.72
CA LEU A 69 -7.68 14.31 2.57
C LEU A 69 -6.86 13.60 1.49
N GLY A 70 -7.39 13.54 0.27
CA GLY A 70 -6.69 12.93 -0.85
C GLY A 70 -7.01 13.55 -2.20
N ILE A 71 -6.24 13.15 -3.20
CA ILE A 71 -6.41 13.52 -4.60
C ILE A 71 -6.82 12.26 -5.37
N TRP A 72 -7.76 12.36 -6.29
CA TRP A 72 -8.18 11.26 -7.17
C TRP A 72 -8.53 11.79 -8.57
N TYR A 73 -8.65 10.87 -9.54
CA TYR A 73 -9.23 11.20 -10.84
C TYR A 73 -10.74 11.40 -10.70
N LYS A 74 -11.24 12.56 -11.13
CA LYS A 74 -12.60 13.02 -10.81
C LYS A 74 -13.71 12.13 -11.38
N ASP A 75 -13.61 11.76 -12.66
CA ASP A 75 -14.74 11.18 -13.40
C ASP A 75 -14.88 9.65 -13.26
N PHE A 76 -14.15 9.03 -12.33
CA PHE A 76 -14.20 7.58 -12.07
C PHE A 76 -15.32 7.21 -11.08
N PRO A 77 -16.11 6.16 -11.35
CA PRO A 77 -17.18 5.73 -10.45
C PRO A 77 -16.67 5.31 -9.06
N GLU A 78 -15.53 4.61 -9.04
CA GLU A 78 -14.81 4.24 -7.83
C GLU A 78 -13.63 5.19 -7.64
N ARG A 79 -13.59 5.86 -6.48
CA ARG A 79 -12.51 6.79 -6.16
C ARG A 79 -11.21 6.02 -5.91
N THR A 80 -10.25 6.17 -6.81
CA THR A 80 -8.87 5.72 -6.59
C THR A 80 -8.02 6.90 -6.17
N ALA A 81 -7.68 6.97 -4.89
CA ALA A 81 -6.81 8.03 -4.38
C ALA A 81 -5.37 7.81 -4.89
N VAL A 82 -4.79 8.85 -5.49
CA VAL A 82 -3.42 8.88 -6.02
C VAL A 82 -2.46 9.61 -5.09
N TRP A 83 -3.00 10.29 -4.07
CA TRP A 83 -2.24 10.96 -3.03
C TRP A 83 -3.12 11.13 -1.78
N VAL A 84 -2.53 11.02 -0.59
CA VAL A 84 -3.21 11.14 0.71
C VAL A 84 -2.32 11.94 1.67
N ALA A 85 -2.83 13.05 2.20
CA ALA A 85 -2.05 13.94 3.06
C ALA A 85 -1.75 13.32 4.43
N ASN A 86 -2.80 12.88 5.13
CA ASN A 86 -2.77 12.47 6.52
C ASN A 86 -2.85 10.95 6.68
N ARG A 87 -2.11 10.21 5.84
CA ARG A 87 -2.23 8.74 5.74
C ARG A 87 -1.94 8.00 7.06
N GLU A 88 -1.07 8.53 7.91
CA GLU A 88 -0.73 7.96 9.22
C GLU A 88 -1.74 8.32 10.32
N THR A 89 -2.43 9.45 10.20
CA THR A 89 -3.29 10.00 11.25
C THR A 89 -4.67 10.33 10.69
N PRO A 90 -5.67 9.44 10.85
CA PRO A 90 -7.01 9.68 10.33
C PRO A 90 -7.69 10.86 11.04
N LEU A 91 -8.61 11.51 10.33
CA LEU A 91 -9.39 12.64 10.83
C LEU A 91 -10.77 12.20 11.30
N GLY A 92 -11.28 12.93 12.29
CA GLY A 92 -12.69 12.88 12.70
C GLY A 92 -13.59 13.77 11.84
N GLN A 93 -14.89 13.74 12.14
CA GLN A 93 -15.85 14.65 11.51
C GLN A 93 -15.59 16.11 11.89
N GLY A 94 -15.77 17.03 10.95
CA GLY A 94 -15.59 18.47 11.17
C GLY A 94 -14.17 18.98 10.97
N SER A 95 -13.28 18.20 10.37
CA SER A 95 -11.95 18.65 9.94
C SER A 95 -12.00 19.56 8.72
N ALA A 96 -10.99 20.43 8.60
CA ALA A 96 -10.87 21.37 7.50
C ALA A 96 -9.41 21.49 7.03
N LEU A 97 -9.23 21.72 5.73
CA LEU A 97 -7.97 22.11 5.11
C LEU A 97 -7.99 23.64 4.94
N GLU A 98 -6.96 24.32 5.42
CA GLU A 98 -6.85 25.77 5.33
C GLU A 98 -5.38 26.21 5.24
N ILE A 99 -5.16 27.46 4.85
CA ILE A 99 -3.85 28.10 4.91
C ILE A 99 -3.75 28.88 6.22
N ALA A 100 -2.86 28.45 7.11
CA ALA A 100 -2.60 29.10 8.38
C ALA A 100 -1.98 30.50 8.20
N GLN A 101 -1.98 31.31 9.27
CA GLN A 101 -1.44 32.68 9.22
C GLN A 101 0.05 32.74 8.83
N ASN A 102 0.82 31.71 9.16
CA ASN A 102 2.23 31.62 8.76
C ASN A 102 2.41 31.16 7.28
N GLY A 103 1.30 30.91 6.57
CA GLY A 103 1.28 30.48 5.19
C GLY A 103 1.37 28.97 4.97
N ASN A 104 1.53 28.16 6.02
CA ASN A 104 1.50 26.70 5.85
C ASN A 104 0.10 26.23 5.48
N LEU A 105 0.03 25.24 4.59
CA LEU A 105 -1.20 24.48 4.37
C LEU A 105 -1.34 23.48 5.54
N VAL A 106 -2.48 23.49 6.22
CA VAL A 106 -2.73 22.72 7.44
C VAL A 106 -4.06 21.97 7.36
N LEU A 107 -4.06 20.75 7.91
CA LEU A 107 -5.26 19.99 8.20
C LEU A 107 -5.59 20.12 9.67
N MET A 108 -6.68 20.80 9.96
CA MET A 108 -7.15 21.08 11.31
C MET A 108 -8.17 20.02 11.75
N SER A 109 -7.97 19.51 12.96
CA SER A 109 -8.95 18.76 13.73
C SER A 109 -10.12 19.67 14.12
N ARG A 110 -11.27 19.04 14.46
CA ARG A 110 -12.40 19.73 15.10
C ARG A 110 -11.99 20.46 16.39
N ASP A 111 -11.01 19.93 17.12
CA ASP A 111 -10.52 20.50 18.38
C ASP A 111 -9.48 21.61 18.15
N SER A 112 -9.30 22.07 16.90
CA SER A 112 -8.33 23.09 16.48
C SER A 112 -6.86 22.69 16.62
N ASP A 113 -6.58 21.39 16.72
CA ASP A 113 -5.22 20.85 16.62
C ASP A 113 -4.85 20.56 15.17
N ALA A 114 -3.64 20.97 14.75
CA ALA A 114 -3.12 20.64 13.43
C ALA A 114 -2.67 19.17 13.39
N VAL A 115 -3.35 18.36 12.59
CA VAL A 115 -3.07 16.92 12.42
C VAL A 115 -2.00 16.68 11.36
N TRP A 116 -1.94 17.56 10.36
CA TRP A 116 -0.93 17.53 9.31
C TRP A 116 -0.63 18.95 8.81
N SER A 117 0.60 19.18 8.35
CA SER A 117 1.04 20.45 7.77
C SER A 117 2.18 20.26 6.78
N THR A 118 2.36 21.21 5.87
CA THR A 118 3.52 21.31 4.98
C THR A 118 4.86 21.53 5.70
N ASN A 119 4.84 21.94 6.98
CA ASN A 119 6.03 22.10 7.84
C ASN A 119 7.11 23.04 7.26
N LEU A 120 6.69 24.11 6.59
CA LEU A 120 7.58 25.17 6.11
C LEU A 120 8.07 26.02 7.28
N MET A 121 9.38 26.23 7.33
CA MET A 121 10.05 26.94 8.42
C MET A 121 9.90 28.47 8.32
N SER A 122 9.78 29.00 7.11
CA SER A 122 9.62 30.43 6.84
C SER A 122 8.16 30.82 6.72
N THR A 123 7.80 32.00 7.23
CA THR A 123 6.48 32.59 6.98
C THR A 123 6.36 32.99 5.51
N LEU A 124 5.27 32.58 4.86
CA LEU A 124 5.03 32.89 3.45
C LEU A 124 4.27 34.22 3.25
N PRO A 125 4.37 34.85 2.07
CA PRO A 125 3.62 36.05 1.73
C PRO A 125 2.11 35.89 1.87
N ASP A 126 1.39 37.01 2.01
CA ASP A 126 -0.07 37.02 2.11
C ASP A 126 -0.76 36.56 0.81
N SER A 127 -0.08 36.68 -0.33
CA SER A 127 -0.49 36.20 -1.66
C SER A 127 -0.35 34.69 -1.85
N VAL A 128 -0.06 33.93 -0.79
CA VAL A 128 0.05 32.47 -0.91
C VAL A 128 -1.30 31.83 -1.22
N GLU A 129 -1.29 30.90 -2.18
CA GLU A 129 -2.44 30.09 -2.56
C GLU A 129 -2.05 28.61 -2.69
N ALA A 130 -3.01 27.72 -2.43
CA ALA A 130 -2.89 26.30 -2.72
C ALA A 130 -3.70 25.96 -3.97
N VAL A 131 -3.10 25.30 -4.96
CA VAL A 131 -3.71 25.04 -6.28
C VAL A 131 -3.55 23.59 -6.68
N ILE A 132 -4.63 22.93 -7.09
CA ILE A 132 -4.58 21.59 -7.70
C ILE A 132 -4.42 21.70 -9.23
N LEU A 133 -3.27 21.24 -9.74
CA LEU A 133 -2.95 21.29 -11.17
C LEU A 133 -3.53 20.09 -11.95
N ASP A 134 -3.66 20.22 -13.27
CA ASP A 134 -4.12 19.13 -14.15
C ASP A 134 -3.14 17.95 -14.27
N SER A 135 -1.93 18.07 -13.72
CA SER A 135 -1.02 16.96 -13.49
C SER A 135 -1.38 16.11 -12.27
N GLY A 136 -2.29 16.60 -11.42
CA GLY A 136 -2.59 16.03 -10.11
C GLY A 136 -1.67 16.55 -9.00
N ASN A 137 -0.76 17.48 -9.31
CA ASN A 137 0.12 18.10 -8.32
C ASN A 137 -0.63 19.21 -7.56
N LEU A 138 -0.81 19.04 -6.26
CA LEU A 138 -1.20 20.12 -5.35
C LEU A 138 0.03 20.95 -5.01
N VAL A 139 0.00 22.24 -5.35
CA VAL A 139 1.10 23.19 -5.14
C VAL A 139 0.70 24.31 -4.20
N LEU A 140 1.61 24.70 -3.31
CA LEU A 140 1.52 25.93 -2.54
C LEU A 140 2.47 26.95 -3.20
N ARG A 141 1.95 28.06 -3.72
CA ARG A 141 2.71 29.01 -4.54
C ARG A 141 2.30 30.45 -4.28
N ASP A 142 3.04 31.39 -4.84
CA ASP A 142 2.70 32.81 -4.83
C ASP A 142 1.71 33.13 -5.96
N GLU A 143 0.53 33.67 -5.63
CA GLU A 143 -0.48 34.12 -6.60
C GLU A 143 0.08 35.20 -7.54
N LEU A 144 0.91 36.10 -7.03
CA LEU A 144 1.49 37.21 -7.80
C LEU A 144 2.61 36.76 -8.73
N ASN A 145 3.26 35.64 -8.40
CA ASN A 145 4.30 35.02 -9.22
C ASN A 145 4.21 33.50 -9.17
N PRO A 146 3.35 32.89 -10.02
CA PRO A 146 3.07 31.44 -9.98
C PRO A 146 4.29 30.53 -10.21
N SER A 147 5.41 31.09 -10.69
CA SER A 147 6.69 30.36 -10.82
C SER A 147 7.35 30.08 -9.48
N THR A 148 6.96 30.80 -8.42
CA THR A 148 7.50 30.62 -7.07
C THR A 148 6.67 29.58 -6.32
N VAL A 149 7.17 28.34 -6.32
CA VAL A 149 6.55 27.21 -5.60
C VAL A 149 7.23 27.05 -4.25
N PHE A 150 6.44 27.05 -3.18
CA PHE A 150 6.93 26.88 -1.80
C PHE A 150 6.87 25.43 -1.33
N TRP A 151 5.88 24.68 -1.82
CA TRP A 151 5.67 23.27 -1.49
C TRP A 151 4.87 22.59 -2.62
N GLN A 152 5.08 21.29 -2.83
CA GLN A 152 4.28 20.52 -3.78
C GLN A 152 4.11 19.05 -3.37
N SER A 153 2.94 18.49 -3.65
CA SER A 153 2.59 17.10 -3.33
C SER A 153 3.48 16.07 -4.03
N PHE A 154 3.99 16.39 -5.23
CA PHE A 154 4.89 15.50 -5.97
C PHE A 154 6.21 15.23 -5.27
N ASP A 155 6.63 16.09 -4.33
CA ASP A 155 7.82 15.85 -3.51
C ASP A 155 7.53 14.91 -2.32
N HIS A 156 6.26 14.62 -2.05
CA HIS A 156 5.76 13.81 -0.95
C HIS A 156 4.78 12.74 -1.46
N PRO A 157 5.24 11.79 -2.30
CA PRO A 157 4.36 10.79 -2.88
C PRO A 157 3.83 9.81 -1.80
N THR A 158 2.73 9.13 -2.12
CA THR A 158 2.16 8.07 -1.27
C THR A 158 2.50 6.70 -1.85
N ASP A 159 1.57 6.00 -2.49
CA ASP A 159 1.79 4.72 -3.16
C ASP A 159 1.81 4.83 -4.69
N THR A 160 1.49 6.01 -5.21
CA THR A 160 1.24 6.25 -6.64
C THR A 160 2.26 7.21 -7.25
N TRP A 161 2.71 6.90 -8.47
CA TRP A 161 3.55 7.74 -9.31
C TRP A 161 2.78 8.17 -10.56
N LEU A 162 2.43 9.46 -10.60
CA LEU A 162 1.69 10.08 -11.70
C LEU A 162 2.60 10.54 -12.85
N PRO A 163 2.06 10.70 -14.08
CA PRO A 163 2.83 11.22 -15.21
C PRO A 163 3.38 12.61 -14.90
N GLY A 164 4.65 12.84 -15.23
CA GLY A 164 5.37 14.09 -14.96
C GLY A 164 5.87 14.25 -13.53
N ALA A 165 5.46 13.41 -12.58
CA ALA A 165 6.06 13.38 -11.26
C ALA A 165 7.46 12.73 -11.32
N SER A 166 8.28 13.07 -10.34
CA SER A 166 9.63 12.50 -10.20
C SER A 166 9.61 11.31 -9.25
N LEU A 167 10.48 10.34 -9.53
CA LEU A 167 10.87 9.28 -8.60
C LEU A 167 12.40 9.25 -8.57
N GLY A 168 13.01 9.78 -7.51
CA GLY A 168 14.47 9.87 -7.46
C GLY A 168 15.04 10.37 -6.14
N LEU A 169 16.30 10.80 -6.20
CA LEU A 169 17.12 11.28 -5.11
C LEU A 169 17.34 12.79 -5.22
N ASP A 170 17.02 13.49 -4.13
CA ASP A 170 17.54 14.83 -3.87
C ASP A 170 18.96 14.70 -3.29
N LYS A 171 19.96 15.19 -4.03
CA LYS A 171 21.38 15.12 -3.65
C LYS A 171 21.77 16.20 -2.64
N ILE A 172 20.98 17.26 -2.51
CA ILE A 172 21.19 18.32 -1.52
C ILE A 172 20.78 17.81 -0.15
N THR A 173 19.59 17.23 -0.04
CA THR A 173 19.06 16.73 1.25
C THR A 173 19.44 15.27 1.54
N GLY A 174 19.90 14.53 0.52
CA GLY A 174 20.20 13.10 0.60
C GLY A 174 18.94 12.22 0.72
N ARG A 175 17.75 12.77 0.45
CA ARG A 175 16.48 12.06 0.58
C ARG A 175 16.05 11.45 -0.74
N THR A 176 15.78 10.15 -0.75
CA THR A 176 15.12 9.48 -1.87
C THR A 176 13.61 9.57 -1.73
N GLN A 177 12.92 9.90 -2.82
CA GLN A 177 11.49 9.71 -2.96
C GLN A 177 11.18 8.22 -3.00
N ARG A 178 10.19 7.82 -2.20
CA ARG A 178 9.77 6.43 -2.05
C ARG A 178 8.26 6.35 -2.18
N LEU A 179 7.79 5.45 -3.01
CA LEU A 179 6.38 5.06 -3.01
C LEU A 179 6.21 3.97 -1.95
N VAL A 180 5.23 4.12 -1.05
CA VAL A 180 4.93 3.15 0.01
C VAL A 180 3.47 2.77 -0.09
N SER A 181 3.22 1.47 -0.25
CA SER A 181 1.87 0.91 -0.43
C SER A 181 0.94 1.33 0.69
N TRP A 182 -0.36 1.28 0.43
CA TRP A 182 -1.33 1.24 1.50
C TRP A 182 -1.14 -0.04 2.32
N LYS A 183 -1.61 -0.03 3.56
CA LYS A 183 -1.56 -1.20 4.44
C LYS A 183 -2.51 -2.28 3.96
N ASN A 184 -3.68 -1.90 3.48
CA ASN A 184 -4.67 -2.76 2.79
C ASN A 184 -5.64 -1.87 2.01
N ALA A 185 -6.66 -2.47 1.38
CA ALA A 185 -7.63 -1.76 0.55
C ALA A 185 -8.44 -0.66 1.28
N ASP A 186 -8.59 -0.78 2.60
CA ASP A 186 -9.43 0.11 3.42
C ASP A 186 -8.59 1.05 4.33
N ASP A 187 -7.26 0.88 4.39
CA ASP A 187 -6.37 1.60 5.30
C ASP A 187 -5.16 2.18 4.54
N PRO A 188 -5.15 3.51 4.28
CA PRO A 188 -4.09 4.17 3.51
C PRO A 188 -2.80 4.38 4.29
N SER A 189 -2.75 4.01 5.57
CA SER A 189 -1.52 4.09 6.36
C SER A 189 -0.37 3.31 5.69
N PRO A 190 0.89 3.69 5.93
CA PRO A 190 2.04 3.04 5.32
C PRO A 190 2.01 1.51 5.51
N GLY A 191 2.00 0.79 4.39
CA GLY A 191 2.09 -0.66 4.33
C GLY A 191 3.53 -1.17 4.31
N MET A 192 3.68 -2.45 3.96
CA MET A 192 4.96 -3.14 3.99
C MET A 192 5.77 -3.03 2.71
N PHE A 193 5.17 -2.61 1.60
CA PHE A 193 5.82 -2.65 0.30
C PHE A 193 6.17 -1.25 -0.19
N SER A 194 7.33 -1.13 -0.83
CA SER A 194 7.78 0.16 -1.36
C SER A 194 8.57 0.05 -2.66
N VAL A 195 8.55 1.14 -3.43
CA VAL A 195 9.36 1.34 -4.64
C VAL A 195 10.32 2.49 -4.37
N GLU A 196 11.59 2.29 -4.71
CA GLU A 196 12.61 3.33 -4.57
C GLU A 196 13.66 3.22 -5.68
N MET A 197 14.24 4.36 -6.04
CA MET A 197 15.41 4.43 -6.91
C MET A 197 16.68 4.03 -6.15
N SER A 198 17.52 3.21 -6.78
CA SER A 198 18.86 2.88 -6.29
C SER A 198 19.79 4.08 -6.36
N GLN A 199 20.57 4.27 -5.30
CA GLN A 199 21.59 5.32 -5.20
C GLN A 199 22.93 4.89 -5.84
N ASP A 200 23.01 3.68 -6.38
CA ASP A 200 24.21 3.18 -7.06
C ASP A 200 24.31 3.64 -8.52
N GLN A 201 25.45 3.33 -9.15
CA GLN A 201 25.71 3.71 -10.54
C GLN A 201 24.84 2.96 -11.57
N ALA A 202 24.11 1.93 -11.15
CA ALA A 202 23.25 1.18 -12.06
C ALA A 202 21.98 1.96 -12.42
N PHE A 203 21.61 2.95 -11.59
CA PHE A 203 20.40 3.75 -11.76
C PHE A 203 19.23 2.82 -12.11
N GLU A 204 18.91 1.93 -11.18
CA GLU A 204 17.74 1.06 -11.27
C GLU A 204 16.71 1.47 -10.21
N PHE A 205 15.48 0.99 -10.33
CA PHE A 205 14.55 1.01 -9.20
C PHE A 205 14.35 -0.40 -8.68
N PHE A 206 14.02 -0.51 -7.40
CA PHE A 206 13.80 -1.78 -6.75
C PHE A 206 12.52 -1.76 -5.93
N LEU A 207 11.99 -2.95 -5.68
CA LEU A 207 10.88 -3.17 -4.77
C LEU A 207 11.38 -3.77 -3.46
N GLN A 208 10.89 -3.24 -2.34
CA GLN A 208 11.27 -3.71 -1.01
C GLN A 208 10.07 -4.08 -0.16
N TRP A 209 10.31 -5.06 0.72
CA TRP A 209 9.46 -5.38 1.84
C TRP A 209 10.10 -4.81 3.13
N ASN A 210 9.26 -4.20 3.96
CA ASN A 210 9.63 -3.57 5.23
C ASN A 210 10.79 -2.57 5.14
N MET A 211 10.91 -1.87 4.01
CA MET A 211 12.00 -0.91 3.73
C MET A 211 13.43 -1.48 3.82
N SER A 212 13.59 -2.80 3.92
CA SER A 212 14.90 -3.44 4.16
C SER A 212 15.20 -4.58 3.21
N THR A 213 14.18 -5.33 2.82
CA THR A 213 14.37 -6.57 2.05
C THR A 213 13.98 -6.32 0.60
N THR A 214 14.99 -6.09 -0.25
CA THR A 214 14.79 -6.00 -1.70
C THR A 214 14.41 -7.37 -2.26
N TYR A 215 13.24 -7.46 -2.90
CA TYR A 215 12.75 -8.71 -3.49
C TYR A 215 12.72 -8.67 -5.02
N TRP A 216 12.82 -7.48 -5.61
CA TRP A 216 12.82 -7.32 -7.06
C TRP A 216 13.61 -6.09 -7.49
N ARG A 217 14.25 -6.15 -8.66
CA ARG A 217 15.05 -5.07 -9.26
C ARG A 217 14.69 -4.90 -10.73
N SER A 218 14.60 -3.65 -11.17
CA SER A 218 14.31 -3.31 -12.58
C SER A 218 15.44 -3.67 -13.54
N GLY A 219 16.63 -3.92 -13.00
CA GLY A 219 17.86 -3.92 -13.79
C GLY A 219 18.27 -2.49 -14.16
N ALA A 220 19.54 -2.35 -14.53
CA ALA A 220 20.16 -1.07 -14.83
C ALA A 220 19.43 -0.31 -15.95
N TRP A 221 19.36 1.01 -15.82
CA TRP A 221 18.87 1.89 -16.86
C TRP A 221 19.89 1.99 -18.01
N ASN A 222 19.45 1.72 -19.24
CA ASN A 222 20.34 1.72 -20.42
C ASN A 222 20.25 3.00 -21.26
N GLY A 223 19.56 4.05 -20.78
CA GLY A 223 19.30 5.28 -21.53
C GLY A 223 17.92 5.34 -22.20
N ALA A 224 17.21 4.20 -22.31
CA ALA A 224 15.87 4.14 -22.91
C ALA A 224 14.89 3.29 -22.10
N VAL A 225 15.35 2.19 -21.52
CA VAL A 225 14.55 1.24 -20.75
C VAL A 225 15.35 0.67 -19.57
N PHE A 226 14.65 0.06 -18.62
CA PHE A 226 15.26 -0.74 -17.56
C PHE A 226 15.53 -2.17 -18.06
N GLY A 227 16.72 -2.69 -17.80
CA GLY A 227 17.22 -3.93 -18.41
C GLY A 227 16.34 -5.17 -18.21
N SER A 228 15.68 -5.32 -17.06
CA SER A 228 14.82 -6.47 -16.76
C SER A 228 13.38 -6.30 -17.22
N VAL A 229 12.96 -5.08 -17.60
CA VAL A 229 11.57 -4.73 -17.92
C VAL A 229 11.46 -3.77 -19.11
N PRO A 230 11.98 -4.14 -20.30
CA PRO A 230 11.90 -3.27 -21.47
C PRO A 230 10.45 -2.97 -21.90
N GLU A 231 9.50 -3.84 -21.57
CA GLU A 231 8.09 -3.71 -21.97
C GLU A 231 7.34 -2.62 -21.20
N ILE A 232 7.88 -2.13 -20.07
CA ILE A 232 7.23 -1.07 -19.27
C ILE A 232 7.05 0.22 -20.08
N SER A 233 7.83 0.41 -21.16
CA SER A 233 7.81 1.59 -22.01
C SER A 233 6.87 1.51 -23.22
N TYR A 234 5.95 0.53 -23.29
CA TYR A 234 5.04 0.39 -24.46
C TYR A 234 4.02 1.53 -24.59
N LEU A 235 3.45 2.00 -23.47
CA LEU A 235 2.46 3.08 -23.45
C LEU A 235 3.01 4.40 -22.91
N THR A 236 4.21 4.36 -22.35
CA THR A 236 4.82 5.46 -21.60
C THR A 236 6.26 5.67 -22.04
N SER A 237 6.67 6.93 -22.09
CA SER A 237 8.07 7.31 -22.32
C SER A 237 8.70 7.69 -21.00
N PHE A 238 9.73 6.94 -20.57
CA PHE A 238 10.52 7.24 -19.40
C PHE A 238 11.66 8.18 -19.75
N SER A 239 11.96 9.11 -18.87
CA SER A 239 13.08 10.03 -18.97
C SER A 239 13.87 10.00 -17.67
N PHE A 240 15.19 10.06 -17.82
CA PHE A 240 16.12 10.08 -16.70
C PHE A 240 16.86 11.41 -16.68
N PHE A 241 16.87 12.06 -15.53
CA PHE A 241 17.55 13.32 -15.31
C PHE A 241 18.58 13.16 -14.20
N SER A 242 19.78 13.70 -14.41
CA SER A 242 20.83 13.73 -13.41
C SER A 242 21.57 15.06 -13.49
N SER A 243 21.59 15.76 -12.36
CA SER A 243 22.25 17.06 -12.17
C SER A 243 23.08 17.02 -10.88
N GLU A 244 23.72 18.13 -10.52
CA GLU A 244 24.40 18.28 -9.23
C GLU A 244 23.41 18.22 -8.05
N ASN A 245 22.17 18.68 -8.26
CA ASN A 245 21.16 18.82 -7.20
C ASN A 245 20.26 17.59 -7.03
N SER A 246 19.92 16.91 -8.13
CA SER A 246 18.99 15.78 -8.09
C SER A 246 19.24 14.77 -9.21
N THR A 247 18.82 13.53 -8.96
CA THR A 247 18.74 12.48 -9.97
C THR A 247 17.39 11.80 -9.86
N TYR A 248 16.64 11.68 -10.94
CA TYR A 248 15.29 11.11 -10.90
C TYR A 248 14.84 10.55 -12.24
N TYR A 249 13.86 9.64 -12.17
CA TYR A 249 13.02 9.27 -13.31
C TYR A 249 11.76 10.10 -13.34
N THR A 250 11.26 10.35 -14.53
CA THR A 250 9.89 10.78 -14.78
C THR A 250 9.35 9.99 -15.97
N TYR A 251 8.04 10.01 -16.17
CA TYR A 251 7.45 9.42 -17.35
C TYR A 251 6.30 10.26 -17.89
N THR A 252 6.03 10.08 -19.18
CA THR A 252 4.90 10.69 -19.88
C THR A 252 4.07 9.61 -20.57
N VAL A 253 2.79 9.89 -20.79
CA VAL A 253 1.89 8.98 -21.53
C VAL A 253 1.93 9.34 -23.01
N LEU A 254 2.15 8.36 -23.88
CA LEU A 254 2.32 8.58 -25.32
C LEU A 254 1.01 9.00 -26.01
N ASN A 255 -0.13 8.49 -25.55
CA ASN A 255 -1.44 8.79 -26.09
C ASN A 255 -2.25 9.66 -25.12
N ARG A 256 -2.62 10.88 -25.56
CA ARG A 256 -3.38 11.84 -24.73
C ARG A 256 -4.79 11.36 -24.35
N ALA A 257 -5.37 10.41 -25.10
CA ALA A 257 -6.66 9.80 -24.78
C ALA A 257 -6.60 8.78 -23.62
N VAL A 258 -5.39 8.45 -23.17
CA VAL A 258 -5.13 7.47 -22.09
C VAL A 258 -4.73 8.20 -20.82
N LEU A 259 -5.32 7.79 -19.70
CA LEU A 259 -4.86 8.07 -18.34
C LEU A 259 -3.98 6.91 -17.89
N SER A 260 -2.92 7.20 -17.16
CA SER A 260 -2.00 6.18 -16.65
C SER A 260 -1.49 6.61 -15.27
N MET A 261 -1.31 5.62 -14.39
CA MET A 261 -0.59 5.77 -13.13
C MET A 261 0.18 4.49 -12.81
N PHE A 262 1.28 4.61 -12.08
CA PHE A 262 1.96 3.45 -11.49
C PHE A 262 1.67 3.40 -9.99
N VAL A 263 1.30 2.24 -9.45
CA VAL A 263 0.90 2.09 -8.04
C VAL A 263 1.59 0.87 -7.43
N ILE A 264 2.17 1.01 -6.24
CA ILE A 264 2.59 -0.14 -5.42
C ILE A 264 1.44 -0.56 -4.50
N ASN A 265 0.83 -1.71 -4.77
CA ASN A 265 -0.34 -2.17 -4.03
C ASN A 265 0.04 -2.88 -2.71
N ALA A 266 -0.95 -3.15 -1.87
CA ALA A 266 -0.76 -3.79 -0.57
C ALA A 266 -0.29 -5.26 -0.64
N LEU A 267 -0.32 -5.88 -1.83
CA LEU A 267 0.19 -7.23 -2.10
C LEU A 267 1.65 -7.24 -2.58
N GLY A 268 2.27 -6.08 -2.75
CA GLY A 268 3.65 -5.96 -3.24
C GLY A 268 3.77 -5.98 -4.76
N ASN A 269 2.69 -5.78 -5.49
CA ASN A 269 2.77 -5.58 -6.93
C ASN A 269 2.91 -4.10 -7.26
N PHE A 270 3.90 -3.78 -8.09
CA PHE A 270 4.01 -2.48 -8.74
C PHE A 270 3.34 -2.56 -10.12
N GLU A 271 2.19 -1.89 -10.24
CA GLU A 271 1.29 -2.02 -11.38
C GLU A 271 1.18 -0.72 -12.17
N GLN A 272 1.10 -0.83 -13.50
CA GLN A 272 0.64 0.24 -14.35
C GLN A 272 -0.87 0.09 -14.57
N LEU A 273 -1.62 1.03 -14.02
CA LEU A 273 -3.06 1.13 -14.27
C LEU A 273 -3.28 2.12 -15.41
N THR A 274 -4.04 1.72 -16.42
CA THR A 274 -4.43 2.60 -17.53
C THR A 274 -5.93 2.65 -17.71
N SER A 275 -6.42 3.75 -18.27
CA SER A 275 -7.82 3.91 -18.62
C SER A 275 -7.98 4.81 -19.84
N LEU A 276 -8.97 4.54 -20.68
CA LEU A 276 -9.40 5.52 -21.68
C LEU A 276 -10.20 6.63 -20.99
N ARG A 277 -9.92 7.88 -21.35
CA ARG A 277 -10.67 9.07 -20.88
C ARG A 277 -12.17 9.04 -21.21
N SER A 278 -12.65 8.08 -22.00
CA SER A 278 -14.06 7.92 -22.31
C SER A 278 -14.75 6.80 -21.51
N HIS A 279 -13.98 5.94 -20.84
CA HIS A 279 -14.50 4.74 -20.17
C HIS A 279 -14.40 4.83 -18.63
N HIS A 280 -13.41 5.55 -18.10
CA HIS A 280 -13.22 5.75 -16.65
C HIS A 280 -13.23 4.46 -15.83
N SER A 281 -12.56 3.44 -16.35
CA SER A 281 -12.34 2.15 -15.68
C SER A 281 -10.86 1.79 -15.76
N TRP A 282 -10.25 1.50 -14.62
CA TRP A 282 -8.85 1.10 -14.57
C TRP A 282 -8.65 -0.34 -15.05
N SER A 283 -7.59 -0.54 -15.81
CA SER A 283 -7.12 -1.86 -16.23
C SER A 283 -5.62 -1.97 -15.93
N SER A 284 -5.22 -3.04 -15.25
CA SER A 284 -3.81 -3.36 -15.05
C SER A 284 -3.19 -3.80 -16.37
N THR A 285 -2.28 -2.99 -16.89
CA THR A 285 -1.65 -3.19 -18.21
C THR A 285 -0.24 -3.76 -18.09
N TYR A 286 0.41 -3.49 -16.96
CA TYR A 286 1.73 -4.02 -16.64
C TYR A 286 1.81 -4.27 -15.14
N ILE A 287 2.48 -5.35 -14.74
CA ILE A 287 2.58 -5.77 -13.34
C ILE A 287 3.99 -6.30 -13.05
N LEU A 288 4.54 -5.86 -11.93
CA LEU A 288 5.84 -6.29 -11.43
C LEU A 288 5.73 -6.73 -9.96
N PRO A 289 6.45 -7.78 -9.55
CA PRO A 289 7.09 -8.78 -10.40
C PRO A 289 6.08 -9.55 -11.29
N LYS A 290 6.53 -10.09 -12.44
CA LYS A 290 5.67 -10.88 -13.33
C LYS A 290 5.21 -12.19 -12.67
N ASN A 291 6.02 -12.75 -11.78
CA ASN A 291 5.71 -13.96 -11.02
C ASN A 291 5.46 -13.60 -9.55
N GLN A 292 4.29 -13.97 -9.04
CA GLN A 292 3.91 -13.72 -7.63
C GLN A 292 4.85 -14.38 -6.64
N SER A 293 5.51 -15.48 -7.03
CA SER A 293 6.52 -16.11 -6.15
C SER A 293 7.73 -15.22 -5.90
N ASP A 294 7.98 -14.20 -6.72
CA ASP A 294 9.12 -13.30 -6.52
C ASP A 294 8.83 -12.24 -5.45
N ILE A 295 7.57 -12.08 -5.06
CA ILE A 295 7.16 -11.14 -4.02
C ILE A 295 7.50 -11.73 -2.66
N PHE A 296 8.34 -11.02 -1.91
CA PHE A 296 8.74 -11.45 -0.58
C PHE A 296 7.55 -11.43 0.37
N ALA A 297 7.41 -12.50 1.16
CA ALA A 297 6.37 -12.64 2.17
C ALA A 297 4.94 -12.46 1.62
N PHE A 298 4.68 -12.85 0.37
CA PHE A 298 3.37 -12.76 -0.27
C PHE A 298 2.23 -13.37 0.56
N CYS A 299 2.49 -14.49 1.25
CA CYS A 299 1.52 -15.17 2.12
C CYS A 299 1.56 -14.71 3.60
N GLY A 300 2.30 -13.64 3.91
CA GLY A 300 2.48 -13.12 5.27
C GLY A 300 3.22 -14.09 6.20
N ALA A 301 3.14 -13.80 7.50
CA ALA A 301 3.77 -14.61 8.55
C ALA A 301 3.16 -16.02 8.61
N PHE A 302 4.00 -17.05 8.72
CA PHE A 302 3.62 -18.47 8.82
C PHE A 302 2.75 -19.00 7.66
N GLY A 303 2.63 -18.23 6.57
CA GLY A 303 2.00 -18.63 5.33
C GLY A 303 2.99 -19.31 4.39
N VAL A 304 2.49 -20.25 3.60
CA VAL A 304 3.23 -21.01 2.60
C VAL A 304 2.65 -20.73 1.22
N PHE A 305 3.50 -20.29 0.30
CA PHE A 305 3.14 -20.09 -1.09
C PHE A 305 3.01 -21.44 -1.81
N ALA A 306 1.78 -21.78 -2.20
CA ALA A 306 1.42 -23.05 -2.83
C ALA A 306 1.55 -23.05 -4.36
N GLY A 307 1.77 -21.89 -4.99
CA GLY A 307 1.98 -21.77 -6.44
C GLY A 307 0.72 -21.91 -7.31
N SER A 308 -0.48 -21.94 -6.71
CA SER A 308 -1.75 -21.96 -7.46
C SER A 308 -2.28 -20.54 -7.70
N THR A 309 -2.91 -20.30 -8.85
CA THR A 309 -3.47 -18.97 -9.20
C THR A 309 -4.77 -18.65 -8.45
N SER A 310 -5.51 -19.67 -7.99
CA SER A 310 -6.82 -19.49 -7.34
C SER A 310 -6.72 -19.44 -5.81
N ASN A 311 -5.76 -20.16 -5.22
CA ASN A 311 -5.49 -20.09 -3.79
C ASN A 311 -3.96 -20.17 -3.57
N PRO A 312 -3.26 -19.03 -3.70
CA PRO A 312 -1.79 -19.02 -3.75
C PRO A 312 -1.15 -19.32 -2.39
N CYS A 313 -1.91 -19.27 -1.30
CA CYS A 313 -1.38 -19.34 0.05
C CYS A 313 -2.12 -20.38 0.91
N THR A 314 -1.37 -20.99 1.81
CA THR A 314 -1.88 -21.92 2.84
C THR A 314 -1.16 -21.63 4.16
N CYS A 315 -1.78 -21.93 5.30
CA CYS A 315 -1.08 -21.80 6.58
C CYS A 315 -0.26 -23.05 6.90
N LEU A 316 0.85 -22.88 7.62
CA LEU A 316 1.54 -23.99 8.25
C LEU A 316 0.59 -24.77 9.18
N HIS A 317 0.84 -26.07 9.34
CA HIS A 317 0.08 -26.90 10.29
C HIS A 317 0.16 -26.33 11.72
N GLY A 318 -0.97 -26.26 12.42
CA GLY A 318 -1.10 -25.60 13.72
C GLY A 318 -1.25 -24.07 13.66
N PHE A 319 -1.48 -23.52 12.47
CA PHE A 319 -1.76 -22.10 12.24
C PHE A 319 -3.03 -21.93 11.40
N ALA A 320 -3.71 -20.80 11.59
CA ALA A 320 -4.91 -20.41 10.86
C ALA A 320 -4.80 -18.96 10.37
N GLN A 321 -5.51 -18.62 9.29
CA GLN A 321 -5.46 -17.29 8.70
C GLN A 321 -5.94 -16.24 9.71
N THR A 322 -5.18 -15.15 9.86
CA THR A 322 -5.48 -14.11 10.84
C THR A 322 -6.72 -13.30 10.44
N ARG A 323 -6.90 -13.05 9.13
CA ARG A 323 -8.08 -12.39 8.56
C ARG A 323 -8.52 -13.09 7.28
N PRO A 324 -9.83 -13.40 7.12
CA PRO A 324 -10.32 -14.03 5.90
C PRO A 324 -9.94 -13.23 4.65
N ASN A 325 -9.38 -13.91 3.64
CA ASN A 325 -9.01 -13.35 2.34
C ASN A 325 -7.96 -12.21 2.36
N ASP A 326 -7.34 -11.93 3.49
CA ASP A 326 -6.24 -10.98 3.62
C ASP A 326 -4.98 -11.73 4.02
N TRP A 327 -4.13 -12.05 3.04
CA TRP A 327 -2.87 -12.77 3.26
C TRP A 327 -1.74 -11.85 3.70
N SER A 328 -1.91 -10.51 3.62
CA SER A 328 -0.88 -9.55 4.06
C SER A 328 -0.58 -9.67 5.56
N VAL A 329 -1.59 -10.07 6.35
CA VAL A 329 -1.47 -10.34 7.80
C VAL A 329 -1.05 -11.78 8.13
N GLY A 330 -0.96 -12.65 7.13
CA GLY A 330 -0.56 -14.05 7.27
C GLY A 330 -1.45 -14.90 8.18
N CYS A 331 -0.81 -15.82 8.89
CA CYS A 331 -1.42 -16.80 9.77
C CYS A 331 -0.97 -16.60 11.22
N SER A 332 -1.79 -17.05 12.16
CA SER A 332 -1.50 -17.05 13.60
C SER A 332 -1.67 -18.45 14.17
N ARG A 333 -1.00 -18.73 15.30
CA ARG A 333 -1.07 -20.03 15.96
C ARG A 333 -2.50 -20.34 16.40
N THR A 334 -2.98 -21.55 16.15
CA THR A 334 -4.27 -22.01 16.68
C THR A 334 -4.19 -22.26 18.19
N THR A 335 -3.05 -22.73 18.66
CA THR A 335 -2.80 -23.02 20.08
C THR A 335 -1.55 -22.31 20.57
N LEU A 336 -1.65 -21.64 21.73
CA LEU A 336 -0.51 -20.95 22.34
C LEU A 336 0.55 -21.96 22.81
N VAL A 337 1.81 -21.65 22.49
CA VAL A 337 2.96 -22.43 22.95
C VAL A 337 3.37 -21.95 24.33
N GLN A 338 3.22 -22.79 25.34
CA GLN A 338 3.67 -22.46 26.69
C GLN A 338 5.18 -22.68 26.81
N CYS A 339 5.95 -21.59 26.88
CA CYS A 339 7.36 -21.62 27.22
C CYS A 339 7.54 -21.38 28.73
N GLY A 340 8.17 -22.31 29.45
CA GLY A 340 8.47 -22.07 30.86
C GLY A 340 9.07 -23.28 31.59
N ASN A 341 10.12 -22.98 32.37
CA ASN A 341 10.69 -23.83 33.40
C ASN A 341 9.70 -23.94 34.57
N SER A 342 8.85 -24.97 34.57
CA SER A 342 8.19 -25.39 35.80
C SER A 342 8.64 -26.81 36.08
N ASN A 343 9.07 -27.06 37.32
CA ASN A 343 9.23 -28.37 37.92
C ASN A 343 7.87 -29.10 38.02
N SER A 344 7.17 -29.23 36.90
CA SER A 344 5.92 -29.95 36.76
C SER A 344 6.21 -31.16 35.90
N THR A 345 6.06 -32.33 36.50
CA THR A 345 6.22 -33.69 35.95
C THR A 345 5.22 -34.04 34.84
N GLU A 346 4.62 -33.05 34.16
CA GLU A 346 3.63 -33.26 33.10
C GLU A 346 4.20 -32.86 31.73
N GLY A 347 4.70 -33.85 30.99
CA GLY A 347 4.81 -33.82 29.53
C GLY A 347 5.69 -32.74 28.88
N LYS A 348 6.07 -32.97 27.61
CA LYS A 348 6.66 -31.90 26.79
C LYS A 348 5.54 -30.90 26.46
N LYS A 349 5.63 -29.65 26.95
CA LYS A 349 4.63 -28.59 26.67
C LYS A 349 4.54 -28.21 25.18
N TYR A 350 5.60 -28.47 24.43
CA TYR A 350 5.69 -28.23 23.00
C TYR A 350 6.67 -29.20 22.34
N GLY A 351 6.51 -29.39 21.04
CA GLY A 351 7.43 -30.16 20.22
C GLY A 351 7.74 -29.45 18.92
N PHE A 352 8.42 -30.17 18.04
CA PHE A 352 8.76 -29.69 16.71
C PHE A 352 8.20 -30.67 15.69
N MET A 353 7.54 -30.13 14.67
CA MET A 353 7.02 -30.90 13.55
C MET A 353 7.85 -30.58 12.31
N GLU A 354 8.27 -31.64 11.60
CA GLU A 354 8.89 -31.49 10.29
C GLU A 354 7.86 -30.96 9.29
N VAL A 355 8.20 -29.88 8.59
CA VAL A 355 7.47 -29.36 7.45
C VAL A 355 8.19 -29.85 6.20
N ALA A 356 7.54 -30.78 5.50
CA ALA A 356 8.06 -31.39 4.28
C ALA A 356 7.81 -30.51 3.06
N ASP A 357 8.66 -30.67 2.04
CA ASP A 357 8.50 -30.11 0.69
C ASP A 357 8.34 -28.57 0.63
N THR A 358 8.99 -27.85 1.56
CA THR A 358 9.05 -26.38 1.54
C THR A 358 10.48 -25.83 1.47
N THR A 359 10.62 -24.58 1.01
CA THR A 359 11.83 -23.79 1.20
C THR A 359 12.03 -23.48 2.69
N LEU A 360 13.26 -23.10 3.06
CA LEU A 360 13.51 -22.55 4.40
C LEU A 360 13.01 -21.10 4.46
N PRO A 361 12.46 -20.65 5.59
CA PRO A 361 12.05 -19.26 5.77
C PRO A 361 13.24 -18.31 5.62
N ALA A 362 12.94 -17.06 5.28
CA ALA A 362 13.94 -16.00 5.17
C ALA A 362 14.56 -15.65 6.54
N ASN A 363 15.72 -14.96 6.51
CA ASN A 363 16.42 -14.41 7.68
C ASN A 363 16.72 -15.41 8.83
N PRO A 364 17.35 -16.56 8.55
CA PRO A 364 17.82 -17.46 9.60
C PRO A 364 18.94 -16.82 10.44
N THR A 365 18.95 -17.13 11.73
CA THR A 365 20.13 -16.92 12.60
C THR A 365 20.97 -18.19 12.58
N ALA A 366 22.25 -18.07 12.23
CA ALA A 366 23.17 -19.18 12.28
C ALA A 366 23.55 -19.51 13.72
N HIS A 367 23.52 -20.79 14.10
CA HIS A 367 23.90 -21.24 15.44
C HIS A 367 24.95 -22.36 15.35
N PRO A 368 25.93 -22.42 16.27
CA PRO A 368 26.83 -23.57 16.35
C PRO A 368 26.06 -24.81 16.81
N ALA A 369 26.01 -25.85 15.97
CA ALA A 369 25.53 -27.18 16.34
C ALA A 369 26.18 -28.25 15.43
N GLN A 370 26.56 -29.39 16.01
CA GLN A 370 27.19 -30.48 15.26
C GLN A 370 26.20 -31.48 14.64
N ASN A 371 24.94 -31.45 15.08
CA ASN A 371 23.89 -32.33 14.58
C ASN A 371 22.52 -31.68 14.76
N SER A 372 21.50 -32.30 14.16
CA SER A 372 20.11 -31.80 14.23
C SER A 372 19.59 -31.67 15.67
N ARG A 373 19.97 -32.59 16.57
CA ARG A 373 19.58 -32.53 17.98
C ARG A 373 20.19 -31.33 18.71
N GLY A 374 21.45 -31.00 18.41
CA GLY A 374 22.09 -29.79 18.91
C GLY A 374 21.38 -28.52 18.42
N CYS A 375 20.94 -28.51 17.17
CA CYS A 375 20.19 -27.40 16.60
C CYS A 375 18.80 -27.23 17.25
N GLU A 376 18.11 -28.35 17.50
CA GLU A 376 16.85 -28.35 18.26
C GLU A 376 17.06 -27.78 19.67
N LEU A 377 18.12 -28.20 20.36
CA LEU A 377 18.43 -27.71 21.71
C LEU A 377 18.72 -26.21 21.71
N ALA A 378 19.45 -25.70 20.71
CA ALA A 378 19.69 -24.27 20.57
C ALA A 378 18.37 -23.49 20.44
N CYS A 379 17.45 -23.95 19.59
CA CYS A 379 16.12 -23.36 19.51
C CYS A 379 15.35 -23.44 20.84
N ARG A 380 15.43 -24.57 21.56
CA ARG A 380 14.73 -24.72 22.86
C ARG A 380 15.25 -23.78 23.95
N GLN A 381 16.49 -23.29 23.85
CA GLN A 381 17.05 -22.34 24.82
C GLN A 381 16.37 -20.97 24.75
N SER A 382 15.77 -20.63 23.61
CA SER A 382 15.02 -19.38 23.41
C SER A 382 13.53 -19.64 23.36
N CYS A 383 12.77 -18.97 24.25
CA CYS A 383 11.32 -19.01 24.19
C CYS A 383 10.77 -18.41 22.89
N SER A 384 11.46 -17.40 22.36
CA SER A 384 11.13 -16.71 21.12
C SER A 384 11.41 -17.54 19.87
N CYS A 385 12.20 -18.62 19.98
CA CYS A 385 12.43 -19.50 18.85
C CYS A 385 11.13 -20.14 18.35
N THR A 386 10.93 -20.09 17.04
CA THR A 386 9.74 -20.61 16.35
C THR A 386 10.05 -21.77 15.41
N ALA A 387 11.27 -21.86 14.88
CA ALA A 387 11.68 -22.99 14.04
C ALA A 387 13.21 -23.19 14.03
N TYR A 388 13.63 -24.37 13.59
CA TYR A 388 15.03 -24.64 13.27
C TYR A 388 15.16 -25.54 12.03
N ALA A 389 16.34 -25.55 11.42
CA ALA A 389 16.71 -26.45 10.33
C ALA A 389 18.17 -26.84 10.45
N PHE A 390 18.49 -28.09 10.12
CA PHE A 390 19.86 -28.59 10.09
C PHE A 390 20.13 -29.28 8.76
N ASN A 391 21.14 -28.83 8.02
CA ASN A 391 21.47 -29.33 6.69
C ASN A 391 22.76 -30.18 6.64
N GLY A 392 23.18 -30.75 7.78
CA GLY A 392 24.37 -31.59 7.91
C GLY A 392 25.59 -30.84 8.46
N SER A 393 25.76 -29.56 8.11
CA SER A 393 26.90 -28.75 8.56
C SER A 393 26.51 -27.38 9.13
N ALA A 394 25.31 -26.89 8.83
CA ALA A 394 24.80 -25.62 9.32
C ALA A 394 23.49 -25.81 10.09
N CYS A 395 23.39 -25.12 11.22
CA CYS A 395 22.16 -24.97 11.99
C CYS A 395 21.61 -23.57 11.80
N SER A 396 20.34 -23.51 11.39
CA SER A 396 19.57 -22.28 11.22
C SER A 396 18.45 -22.27 12.25
N VAL A 397 18.32 -21.16 12.97
CA VAL A 397 17.30 -20.95 14.00
C VAL A 397 16.53 -19.67 13.65
N TRP A 398 15.22 -19.70 13.81
CA TRP A 398 14.35 -18.54 13.62
C TRP A 398 13.69 -18.16 14.92
N GLU A 399 13.65 -16.87 15.21
CA GLU A 399 12.90 -16.28 16.31
C GLU A 399 11.81 -15.37 15.76
N GLY A 400 10.62 -15.43 16.37
CA GLY A 400 9.46 -14.68 15.87
C GLY A 400 8.85 -15.26 14.60
N ASP A 401 8.32 -14.39 13.75
CA ASP A 401 7.52 -14.79 12.60
C ASP A 401 8.36 -15.41 11.47
N LEU A 402 7.82 -16.45 10.84
CA LEU A 402 8.45 -17.10 9.69
C LEU A 402 7.89 -16.50 8.40
N PHE A 403 8.78 -16.04 7.51
CA PHE A 403 8.38 -15.41 6.26
C PHE A 403 8.97 -16.12 5.04
N ASP A 404 8.32 -15.92 3.89
CA ASP A 404 8.77 -16.34 2.55
C ASP A 404 8.96 -17.87 2.39
N ILE A 405 8.04 -18.65 2.97
CA ILE A 405 8.00 -20.10 2.83
C ILE A 405 7.25 -20.45 1.54
N ARG A 406 7.79 -21.38 0.75
CA ARG A 406 7.23 -21.78 -0.55
C ARG A 406 7.25 -23.29 -0.69
N ASN A 407 6.26 -23.85 -1.37
CA ASN A 407 6.29 -25.27 -1.75
C ASN A 407 7.38 -25.51 -2.80
N VAL A 408 8.12 -26.60 -2.66
CA VAL A 408 9.13 -27.06 -3.61
C VAL A 408 8.57 -28.23 -4.39
N SER A 409 8.73 -28.21 -5.72
CA SER A 409 8.39 -29.38 -6.55
C SER A 409 9.26 -30.57 -6.16
N SER A 410 8.68 -31.77 -6.12
CA SER A 410 9.27 -33.04 -5.63
C SER A 410 10.63 -33.46 -6.21
N ASN A 411 11.14 -32.77 -7.25
CA ASN A 411 12.34 -33.14 -8.01
C ASN A 411 13.62 -32.40 -7.58
N GLN A 412 13.63 -31.64 -6.47
CA GLN A 412 14.86 -31.03 -5.96
C GLN A 412 15.47 -31.89 -4.84
N ASP A 413 16.63 -32.49 -5.12
CA ASP A 413 17.42 -33.37 -4.23
C ASP A 413 17.96 -32.69 -2.95
N ASN A 414 17.70 -31.39 -2.75
CA ASN A 414 18.08 -30.65 -1.56
C ASN A 414 16.88 -30.45 -0.62
N LYS A 415 16.30 -31.55 -0.11
CA LYS A 415 15.24 -31.51 0.92
C LYS A 415 15.79 -30.99 2.24
N ARG A 416 15.84 -29.66 2.39
CA ARG A 416 16.15 -29.00 3.67
C ARG A 416 14.95 -29.15 4.59
N ARG A 417 15.13 -29.83 5.72
CA ARG A 417 14.04 -30.11 6.67
C ARG A 417 13.86 -28.95 7.64
N LEU A 418 12.73 -28.28 7.53
CA LEU A 418 12.30 -27.25 8.49
C LEU A 418 11.54 -27.92 9.62
N TYR A 419 11.85 -27.58 10.86
CA TYR A 419 11.16 -28.06 12.06
C TYR A 419 10.51 -26.89 12.78
N VAL A 420 9.18 -26.85 12.79
CA VAL A 420 8.39 -25.75 13.37
C VAL A 420 7.93 -26.11 14.77
N LYS A 421 8.13 -25.19 15.72
CA LYS A 421 7.70 -25.32 17.11
C LYS A 421 6.18 -25.23 17.20
N LEU A 422 5.53 -26.25 17.76
CA LEU A 422 4.08 -26.34 17.92
C LEU A 422 3.70 -26.75 19.35
N ALA A 423 2.49 -26.38 19.76
CA ALA A 423 1.91 -26.91 21.00
C ALA A 423 1.79 -28.43 20.91
N ASN A 424 1.95 -29.13 22.04
CA ASN A 424 1.94 -30.60 22.02
C ASN A 424 0.60 -31.19 21.52
N SER A 425 -0.50 -30.48 21.72
CA SER A 425 -1.83 -30.81 21.20
C SER A 425 -1.93 -30.80 19.67
N ASP A 426 -1.06 -30.04 19.02
CA ASP A 426 -1.11 -29.81 17.57
C ASP A 426 -0.11 -30.71 16.82
N LEU A 427 0.72 -31.46 17.55
CA LEU A 427 1.64 -32.42 16.95
C LEU A 427 0.88 -33.63 16.40
N PRO A 428 1.29 -34.20 15.26
CA PRO A 428 0.73 -35.46 14.79
C PRO A 428 0.88 -36.54 15.87
N VAL A 429 -0.21 -37.24 16.17
CA VAL A 429 -0.15 -38.43 17.02
C VAL A 429 0.56 -39.52 16.22
N ASP A 430 1.69 -40.02 16.71
CA ASP A 430 2.33 -41.22 16.16
C ASP A 430 1.30 -42.34 16.14
N LYS A 431 0.76 -42.65 14.96
CA LYS A 431 0.07 -43.92 14.73
C LYS A 431 1.17 -44.97 14.68
N GLY A 432 1.68 -45.35 15.85
CA GLY A 432 2.57 -46.49 16.01
C GLY A 432 1.95 -47.67 15.29
N GLY A 433 2.64 -48.15 14.26
CA GLY A 433 2.26 -49.39 13.59
C GLY A 433 2.20 -50.50 14.64
N CYS A 434 1.08 -51.20 14.65
CA CYS A 434 0.98 -52.50 15.33
C CYS A 434 2.02 -53.48 14.78
#